data_AF-A0A550CCF5-F1
#
_entry.id   AF-A0A550CCF5-F1
#
_cell.length_a   1.000
_cell.length_b   1.000
_cell.length_c   1.000
_cell.angle_alpha   90.00
_cell.angle_beta   90.00
_cell.angle_gamma   90.00
#
_symmetry.space_group_name_H-M   'P 1'
#
loop_
_entity.id
_entity.type
_entity.pdbx_description
1 polymer ?
#
loop_
_entity_poly.entity_id
_entity_poly.type
_entity_poly.pdbx_seq_one_letter_code
_entity_poly.pdbx_strand_id
1 'polypeptide(L)'
;MPKADSSRARAGPQPSQPPTEPYRRSTRQQHIRNERSLRQQTSAASQQSTRMANKPRTRNARPEIAMHQPPPTQSTLGASSSTLLAMPAMEAACAHLHRTMTGTLEPGEEPAATTRVYEWLPSHIAKPGGIPIPPQPIRTAHNGDTLHIPMSEGLAQALMIARCGSVEEGTKQLKELYSRINVLGGIPDPQDTTLQKVELPGVGCHMRFWLGHQTRTISFDLCDDRTGQLVAKPPSLEIFHVNAITGDLTELKSLQWCQGFKPRTTMKEATFVVAEGTELEFVFKGTTLKTTLLPTRGQPVRPAVDPTVLQELPVRVTREERHARMLALTGGRAF
;
A
#
# COMPACT_ATOMS: atom_id res chain seq x y z
N MET A 1 53.39 0.84 52.18
CA MET A 1 52.81 -0.50 52.39
C MET A 1 51.92 -0.45 53.64
N PRO A 2 50.84 -1.24 53.79
CA PRO A 2 49.62 -1.29 52.95
C PRO A 2 48.29 -1.13 53.75
N LYS A 3 47.25 -0.71 53.03
CA LYS A 3 45.81 -1.10 53.02
C LYS A 3 44.99 -1.23 54.33
N ALA A 4 43.84 -0.54 54.35
CA ALA A 4 42.52 -1.18 54.43
C ALA A 4 41.40 -0.25 53.91
N ASP A 5 40.75 -0.68 52.82
CA ASP A 5 39.45 -0.25 52.33
C ASP A 5 38.32 -0.72 53.27
N SER A 6 37.18 -0.02 53.32
CA SER A 6 35.87 -0.60 52.94
C SER A 6 34.70 0.40 53.03
N SER A 7 34.13 0.68 51.85
CA SER A 7 32.69 0.75 51.53
C SER A 7 31.74 1.66 52.31
N ARG A 8 31.39 2.81 51.70
CA ARG A 8 30.12 3.54 51.92
C ARG A 8 29.31 3.50 50.62
N ALA A 9 28.26 2.68 50.58
CA ALA A 9 27.36 2.58 49.44
C ALA A 9 26.49 3.85 49.34
N ARG A 10 26.52 4.52 48.18
CA ARG A 10 25.60 5.60 47.81
C ARG A 10 24.35 4.99 47.19
N ALA A 11 23.17 5.30 47.75
CA ALA A 11 21.89 5.07 47.11
C ALA A 11 21.77 5.97 45.87
N GLY A 12 21.46 5.38 44.72
CA GLY A 12 21.14 6.10 43.48
C GLY A 12 19.69 6.60 43.50
N PRO A 13 19.37 7.65 42.72
CA PRO A 13 18.04 8.25 42.71
C PRO A 13 17.03 7.36 41.97
N GLN A 14 15.86 7.19 42.58
CA GLN A 14 14.67 6.57 41.98
C GLN A 14 14.16 7.42 40.79
N PRO A 15 13.85 6.83 39.63
CA PRO A 15 13.13 7.54 38.58
C PRO A 15 11.66 7.72 38.97
N SER A 16 11.22 8.97 39.00
CA SER A 16 9.82 9.40 39.17
C SER A 16 8.95 8.88 38.01
N GLN A 17 7.89 8.15 38.35
CA GLN A 17 6.84 7.78 37.39
C GLN A 17 6.07 9.02 36.90
N PRO A 18 5.72 9.11 35.60
CA PRO A 18 4.86 10.18 35.11
C PRO A 18 3.39 9.96 35.53
N PRO A 19 2.60 11.04 35.66
CA PRO A 19 1.24 10.97 36.18
C PRO A 19 0.28 10.32 35.18
N THR A 20 -0.51 9.38 35.68
CA THR A 20 -1.54 8.64 34.94
C THR A 20 -2.88 9.37 35.01
N GLU A 21 -3.22 10.20 34.03
CA GLU A 21 -4.61 10.69 33.80
C GLU A 21 -4.81 11.06 32.31
N PRO A 22 -6.05 11.14 31.77
CA PRO A 22 -7.07 10.10 31.67
C PRO A 22 -7.43 9.83 30.19
N TYR A 23 -6.86 8.78 29.59
CA TYR A 23 -7.05 8.41 28.17
C TYR A 23 -8.42 7.74 27.87
N ARG A 24 -9.31 7.59 28.87
CA ARG A 24 -10.57 6.83 28.74
C ARG A 24 -11.74 7.57 28.08
N ARG A 25 -11.72 8.91 27.97
CA ARG A 25 -12.89 9.67 27.46
C ARG A 25 -12.97 9.77 25.94
N SER A 26 -11.85 9.79 25.20
CA SER A 26 -11.90 9.94 23.73
C SER A 26 -12.24 8.64 23.00
N THR A 27 -11.82 7.49 23.53
CA THR A 27 -12.10 6.15 22.97
C THR A 27 -13.59 5.82 22.99
N ARG A 28 -14.32 6.22 24.05
CA ARG A 28 -15.77 5.97 24.16
C ARG A 28 -16.58 6.74 23.13
N GLN A 29 -16.20 7.98 22.81
CA GLN A 29 -16.90 8.77 21.77
C GLN A 29 -16.61 8.27 20.36
N GLN A 30 -15.39 7.79 20.08
CA GLN A 30 -15.08 7.13 18.81
C GLN A 30 -15.80 5.77 18.66
N HIS A 31 -15.90 4.99 19.74
CA HIS A 31 -16.65 3.72 19.74
C HIS A 31 -18.12 3.91 19.33
N ILE A 32 -18.81 4.88 19.94
CA ILE A 32 -20.22 5.20 19.63
C ILE A 32 -20.38 5.64 18.16
N ARG A 33 -19.39 6.36 17.61
CA ARG A 33 -19.43 6.80 16.21
C ARG A 33 -19.22 5.64 15.23
N ASN A 34 -18.30 4.73 15.55
CA ASN A 34 -18.01 3.56 14.72
C ASN A 34 -19.16 2.53 14.75
N GLU A 35 -19.77 2.29 15.91
CA GLU A 35 -20.95 1.40 16.02
C GLU A 35 -22.16 1.92 15.24
N ARG A 36 -22.39 3.24 15.23
CA ARG A 36 -23.45 3.86 14.42
C ARG A 36 -23.21 3.70 12.92
N SER A 37 -21.96 3.79 12.47
CA SER A 37 -21.59 3.58 11.06
C SER A 37 -21.82 2.14 10.61
N LEU A 38 -21.44 1.17 11.46
CA LEU A 38 -21.59 -0.26 11.16
C LEU A 38 -23.07 -0.67 11.06
N ARG A 39 -23.92 -0.17 11.96
CA ARG A 39 -25.37 -0.42 11.92
C ARG A 39 -26.06 0.20 10.69
N GLN A 40 -25.57 1.32 10.17
CA GLN A 40 -26.11 1.91 8.94
C GLN A 40 -25.77 1.08 7.71
N GLN A 41 -24.58 0.47 7.64
CA GLN A 41 -24.18 -0.39 6.52
C GLN A 41 -24.99 -1.70 6.46
N THR A 42 -25.26 -2.34 7.61
CA THR A 42 -26.11 -3.55 7.66
C THR A 42 -27.56 -3.26 7.28
N SER A 43 -28.05 -2.05 7.56
CA SER A 43 -29.41 -1.62 7.22
C SER A 43 -29.58 -1.34 5.72
N ALA A 44 -28.57 -0.74 5.08
CA ALA A 44 -28.60 -0.39 3.66
C ALA A 44 -28.46 -1.62 2.74
N ALA A 45 -27.63 -2.60 3.12
CA ALA A 45 -27.44 -3.84 2.37
C ALA A 45 -28.73 -4.69 2.30
N SER A 46 -29.56 -4.65 3.34
CA SER A 46 -30.82 -5.41 3.38
C SER A 46 -31.96 -4.78 2.55
N GLN A 47 -31.85 -3.51 2.17
CA GLN A 47 -32.88 -2.81 1.38
C GLN A 47 -32.62 -2.83 -0.14
N GLN A 48 -31.39 -3.10 -0.59
CA GLN A 48 -31.06 -3.19 -2.02
C GLN A 48 -31.38 -4.54 -2.66
N SER A 49 -31.63 -5.60 -1.88
CA SER A 49 -31.85 -6.95 -2.41
C SER A 49 -33.27 -7.24 -2.92
N THR A 50 -34.24 -6.31 -2.81
CA THR A 50 -35.64 -6.55 -3.20
C THR A 50 -36.14 -5.74 -4.39
N ARG A 51 -35.30 -4.92 -5.02
CA ARG A 51 -35.65 -4.21 -6.27
C ARG A 51 -34.64 -4.54 -7.34
N MET A 52 -34.94 -5.52 -8.19
CA MET A 52 -34.68 -5.55 -9.65
C MET A 52 -34.96 -6.97 -10.17
N ALA A 53 -36.24 -7.28 -10.38
CA ALA A 53 -36.66 -8.41 -11.18
C ALA A 53 -37.30 -7.91 -12.49
N ASN A 54 -36.83 -8.51 -13.59
CA ASN A 54 -37.41 -8.61 -14.94
C ASN A 54 -37.24 -7.46 -15.95
N LYS A 55 -36.46 -7.74 -17.01
CA LYS A 55 -36.96 -7.79 -18.40
C LYS A 55 -35.93 -8.43 -19.36
N PRO A 56 -36.33 -9.33 -20.29
CA PRO A 56 -35.44 -9.91 -21.29
C PRO A 56 -35.41 -9.07 -22.57
N ARG A 57 -34.25 -8.97 -23.23
CA ARG A 57 -34.16 -8.42 -24.60
C ARG A 57 -33.18 -9.22 -25.47
N THR A 58 -33.57 -9.27 -26.73
CA THR A 58 -33.32 -10.27 -27.76
C THR A 58 -31.94 -10.22 -28.43
N ARG A 59 -31.57 -11.40 -28.92
CA ARG A 59 -30.37 -11.87 -29.61
C ARG A 59 -30.30 -11.35 -31.06
N ASN A 60 -29.09 -10.99 -31.53
CA ASN A 60 -28.70 -11.07 -32.94
C ASN A 60 -27.21 -11.48 -33.03
N ALA A 61 -26.94 -12.52 -33.84
CA ALA A 61 -25.64 -13.08 -34.24
C ALA A 61 -24.95 -12.14 -35.27
N ARG A 62 -23.68 -12.17 -35.68
CA ARG A 62 -22.49 -13.09 -35.77
C ARG A 62 -21.30 -12.16 -36.24
N PRO A 63 -20.04 -12.57 -36.56
CA PRO A 63 -19.39 -13.87 -36.47
C PRO A 63 -18.00 -13.91 -35.81
N GLU A 64 -17.54 -15.15 -35.65
CA GLU A 64 -16.32 -15.66 -35.03
C GLU A 64 -15.02 -15.17 -35.69
N ILE A 65 -14.07 -14.76 -34.85
CA ILE A 65 -12.64 -14.85 -35.15
C ILE A 65 -12.06 -15.84 -34.14
N ALA A 66 -11.68 -17.01 -34.65
CA ALA A 66 -11.05 -18.06 -33.89
C ALA A 66 -9.63 -17.63 -33.49
N MET A 67 -9.46 -17.30 -32.21
CA MET A 67 -8.14 -17.31 -31.59
C MET A 67 -8.07 -18.50 -30.64
N HIS A 68 -7.04 -19.32 -30.83
CA HIS A 68 -6.70 -20.45 -29.98
C HIS A 68 -6.77 -20.07 -28.50
N GLN A 69 -7.83 -20.55 -27.84
CA GLN A 69 -7.93 -20.56 -26.39
C GLN A 69 -6.94 -21.62 -25.86
N PRO A 70 -6.00 -21.25 -24.96
CA PRO A 70 -5.42 -22.25 -24.08
C PRO A 70 -6.53 -22.85 -23.20
N PRO A 71 -6.41 -24.11 -22.77
CA PRO A 71 -7.47 -24.81 -22.04
C PRO A 71 -7.88 -24.04 -20.78
N PRO A 72 -9.17 -24.05 -20.40
CA PRO A 72 -9.66 -23.31 -19.26
C PRO A 72 -9.07 -23.92 -17.99
N THR A 73 -8.05 -23.28 -17.44
CA THR A 73 -7.77 -23.43 -16.01
C THR A 73 -8.98 -22.83 -15.31
N GLN A 74 -9.81 -23.67 -14.69
CA GLN A 74 -10.92 -23.23 -13.86
C GLN A 74 -10.35 -22.44 -12.68
N SER A 75 -10.15 -21.14 -12.89
CA SER A 75 -9.94 -20.18 -11.83
C SER A 75 -11.30 -19.87 -11.25
N THR A 76 -11.66 -20.57 -10.19
CA THR A 76 -12.88 -20.38 -9.38
C THR A 76 -12.82 -19.07 -8.56
N LEU A 77 -12.23 -18.00 -9.11
CA LEU A 77 -12.22 -16.67 -8.51
C LEU A 77 -13.45 -15.87 -8.96
N GLY A 78 -14.63 -16.45 -8.74
CA GLY A 78 -15.93 -15.87 -9.11
C GLY A 78 -16.83 -15.50 -7.93
N ALA A 79 -16.40 -15.71 -6.68
CA ALA A 79 -17.21 -15.28 -5.53
C ALA A 79 -17.14 -13.75 -5.39
N SER A 80 -18.27 -13.08 -5.56
CA SER A 80 -18.44 -11.68 -5.24
C SER A 80 -18.13 -11.46 -3.75
N SER A 81 -17.55 -10.30 -3.41
CA SER A 81 -17.13 -9.95 -2.04
C SER A 81 -18.22 -10.17 -0.97
N SER A 82 -19.49 -10.05 -1.38
CA SER A 82 -20.67 -10.28 -0.53
C SER A 82 -20.83 -11.73 -0.07
N THR A 83 -20.51 -12.73 -0.91
CA THR A 83 -20.76 -14.15 -0.60
C THR A 83 -19.72 -14.73 0.37
N LEU A 84 -18.51 -14.16 0.43
CA LEU A 84 -17.46 -14.62 1.34
C LEU A 84 -17.71 -14.17 2.77
N LEU A 85 -18.22 -12.93 2.93
CA LEU A 85 -18.61 -12.37 4.23
C LEU A 85 -19.83 -13.04 4.85
N ALA A 86 -20.56 -13.86 4.08
CA ALA A 86 -21.67 -14.66 4.56
C ALA A 86 -21.24 -15.99 5.23
N MET A 87 -19.94 -16.27 5.36
CA MET A 87 -19.46 -17.47 6.05
C MET A 87 -19.33 -17.23 7.57
N PRO A 88 -20.00 -18.03 8.43
CA PRO A 88 -19.98 -17.83 9.87
C PRO A 88 -18.57 -17.79 10.48
N ALA A 89 -17.63 -18.59 9.95
CA ALA A 89 -16.24 -18.59 10.41
C ALA A 89 -15.54 -17.25 10.13
N MET A 90 -15.84 -16.60 9.00
CA MET A 90 -15.23 -15.34 8.63
C MET A 90 -15.83 -14.18 9.44
N GLU A 91 -17.15 -14.19 9.66
CA GLU A 91 -17.81 -13.24 10.56
C GLU A 91 -17.26 -13.35 11.99
N ALA A 92 -17.12 -14.57 12.51
CA ALA A 92 -16.56 -14.81 13.84
C ALA A 92 -15.09 -14.33 13.94
N ALA A 93 -14.26 -14.60 12.93
CA ALA A 93 -12.88 -14.12 12.90
C ALA A 93 -12.79 -12.58 12.83
N CYS A 94 -13.64 -11.94 12.02
CA CYS A 94 -13.75 -10.48 11.95
C CYS A 94 -14.21 -9.88 13.29
N ALA A 95 -15.22 -10.47 13.93
CA ALA A 95 -15.73 -10.01 15.22
C ALA A 95 -14.67 -10.13 16.33
N HIS A 96 -13.96 -11.26 16.39
CA HIS A 96 -12.89 -11.47 17.36
C HIS A 96 -11.71 -10.51 17.14
N LEU A 97 -11.29 -10.28 15.89
CA LEU A 97 -10.28 -9.27 15.56
C LEU A 97 -10.74 -7.86 15.94
N HIS A 98 -12.01 -7.51 15.70
CA HIS A 98 -12.56 -6.22 16.11
C HIS A 98 -12.53 -6.06 17.64
N ARG A 99 -12.92 -7.09 18.42
CA ARG A 99 -12.83 -7.06 19.88
C ARG A 99 -11.39 -6.92 20.37
N THR A 100 -10.46 -7.64 19.75
CA THR A 100 -9.02 -7.53 20.01
C THR A 100 -8.53 -6.10 19.82
N MET A 101 -8.80 -5.48 18.68
CA MET A 101 -8.32 -4.13 18.36
C MET A 101 -8.97 -3.05 19.23
N THR A 102 -10.21 -3.26 19.67
CA THR A 102 -10.94 -2.32 20.52
C THR A 102 -10.71 -2.53 22.02
N GLY A 103 -9.98 -3.58 22.40
CA GLY A 103 -9.72 -3.93 23.81
C GLY A 103 -10.97 -4.37 24.55
N THR A 104 -11.90 -5.02 23.85
CA THR A 104 -13.20 -5.49 24.36
C THR A 104 -13.31 -7.01 24.41
N LEU A 105 -12.16 -7.69 24.50
CA LEU A 105 -12.10 -9.14 24.70
C LEU A 105 -12.69 -9.51 26.07
N GLU A 106 -13.35 -10.66 26.13
CA GLU A 106 -13.88 -11.20 27.38
C GLU A 106 -12.74 -11.69 28.30
N PRO A 107 -12.94 -11.75 29.63
CA PRO A 107 -11.93 -12.29 30.54
C PRO A 107 -11.52 -13.72 30.15
N GLY A 108 -10.22 -13.93 29.92
CA GLY A 108 -9.67 -15.22 29.50
C GLY A 108 -9.71 -15.48 27.99
N GLU A 109 -10.24 -14.55 27.18
CA GLU A 109 -10.16 -14.63 25.73
C GLU A 109 -8.77 -14.14 25.25
N GLU A 110 -8.04 -15.00 24.53
CA GLU A 110 -6.74 -14.66 23.97
C GLU A 110 -6.87 -13.66 22.81
N PRO A 111 -5.95 -12.69 22.64
CA PRO A 111 -5.99 -11.77 21.51
C PRO A 111 -5.81 -12.47 20.16
N ALA A 112 -6.46 -11.92 19.12
CA ALA A 112 -6.19 -12.33 17.75
C ALA A 112 -4.70 -12.14 17.42
N ALA A 113 -4.10 -13.14 16.77
CA ALA A 113 -2.69 -13.10 16.39
C ALA A 113 -2.50 -12.67 14.92
N THR A 114 -1.36 -12.06 14.60
CA THR A 114 -0.95 -11.74 13.24
C THR A 114 -0.86 -13.00 12.39
N THR A 115 -1.28 -12.91 11.13
CA THR A 115 -1.18 -14.06 10.24
C THR A 115 0.26 -14.39 9.86
N ARG A 116 0.54 -15.70 9.68
CA ARG A 116 1.81 -16.21 9.14
C ARG A 116 2.03 -15.87 7.67
N VAL A 117 0.99 -15.44 6.95
CA VAL A 117 1.13 -15.00 5.55
C VAL A 117 2.18 -13.88 5.41
N TYR A 118 2.32 -13.03 6.43
CA TYR A 118 3.32 -11.95 6.44
C TYR A 118 4.77 -12.46 6.56
N GLU A 119 5.00 -13.71 6.95
CA GLU A 119 6.34 -14.33 6.97
C GLU A 119 6.84 -14.64 5.55
N TRP A 120 5.93 -14.71 4.57
CA TRP A 120 6.26 -15.06 3.18
C TRP A 120 6.55 -13.84 2.31
N LEU A 121 6.46 -12.63 2.87
CA LEU A 121 6.90 -11.40 2.21
C LEU A 121 8.44 -11.37 2.10
N PRO A 122 9.00 -10.50 1.24
CA PRO A 122 10.44 -10.26 1.21
C PRO A 122 11.02 -9.94 2.59
N SER A 123 12.22 -10.45 2.86
CA SER A 123 12.83 -10.48 4.20
C SER A 123 12.88 -9.13 4.91
N HIS A 124 13.11 -8.03 4.17
CA HIS A 124 13.18 -6.68 4.74
C HIS A 124 11.84 -6.13 5.24
N ILE A 125 10.70 -6.71 4.82
CA ILE A 125 9.35 -6.35 5.31
C ILE A 125 8.58 -7.53 5.92
N ALA A 126 9.17 -8.73 5.95
CA ALA A 126 8.56 -9.90 6.54
C ALA A 126 8.30 -9.66 8.03
N LYS A 127 7.16 -10.14 8.52
CA LYS A 127 6.78 -10.05 9.94
C LYS A 127 6.49 -11.44 10.48
N PRO A 128 6.88 -11.74 11.73
CA PRO A 128 6.52 -13.01 12.34
C PRO A 128 5.00 -13.12 12.46
N GLY A 129 4.47 -14.29 12.14
CA GLY A 129 3.10 -14.66 12.46
C GLY A 129 2.97 -15.07 13.92
N GLY A 130 1.74 -15.16 14.40
CA GLY A 130 1.45 -15.57 15.77
C GLY A 130 1.72 -14.50 16.83
N ILE A 131 2.03 -13.26 16.44
CA ILE A 131 2.21 -12.15 17.39
C ILE A 131 0.82 -11.63 17.79
N PRO A 132 0.49 -11.52 19.08
CA PRO A 132 -0.75 -10.91 19.53
C PRO A 132 -0.92 -9.49 18.95
N ILE A 133 -2.08 -9.22 18.36
CA ILE A 133 -2.42 -7.91 17.83
C ILE A 133 -2.78 -7.00 19.02
N PRO A 134 -2.07 -5.87 19.24
CA PRO A 134 -2.39 -4.99 20.35
C PRO A 134 -3.67 -4.19 20.07
N PRO A 135 -4.39 -3.76 21.10
CA PRO A 135 -5.46 -2.78 20.95
C PRO A 135 -4.92 -1.50 20.31
N GLN A 136 -5.58 -1.03 19.25
CA GLN A 136 -5.16 0.16 18.52
C GLN A 136 -6.35 0.83 17.83
N PRO A 137 -6.30 2.17 17.61
CA PRO A 137 -7.34 2.86 16.87
C PRO A 137 -7.54 2.26 15.48
N ILE A 138 -8.77 1.87 15.16
CA ILE A 138 -9.11 1.39 13.82
C ILE A 138 -9.00 2.55 12.85
N ARG A 139 -8.15 2.40 11.83
CA ARG A 139 -8.00 3.39 10.77
C ARG A 139 -9.07 3.15 9.72
N THR A 140 -9.69 4.22 9.26
CA THR A 140 -10.69 4.16 8.19
C THR A 140 -10.24 4.97 6.97
N ALA A 141 -10.68 4.52 5.81
CA ALA A 141 -10.59 5.26 4.55
C ALA A 141 -11.97 5.36 3.88
N HIS A 142 -12.04 6.12 2.79
CA HIS A 142 -13.28 6.37 2.05
C HIS A 142 -14.42 6.82 2.98
N ASN A 143 -14.15 7.84 3.81
CA ASN A 143 -15.10 8.40 4.78
C ASN A 143 -15.65 7.43 5.83
N GLY A 144 -15.02 6.27 6.05
CA GLY A 144 -15.49 5.26 7.00
C GLY A 144 -15.88 3.94 6.36
N ASP A 145 -15.99 3.90 5.03
CA ASP A 145 -16.47 2.72 4.30
C ASP A 145 -15.44 1.58 4.26
N THR A 146 -14.16 1.88 4.46
CA THR A 146 -13.09 0.88 4.49
C THR A 146 -12.38 0.90 5.83
N LEU A 147 -12.30 -0.28 6.48
CA LEU A 147 -11.52 -0.49 7.70
C LEU A 147 -10.15 -1.04 7.33
N HIS A 148 -9.09 -0.36 7.78
CA HIS A 148 -7.73 -0.86 7.66
C HIS A 148 -7.37 -1.60 8.95
N ILE A 149 -7.54 -2.92 8.91
CA ILE A 149 -7.21 -3.83 10.01
C ILE A 149 -6.09 -4.77 9.57
N PRO A 150 -5.14 -5.13 10.46
CA PRO A 150 -4.18 -6.18 10.18
C PRO A 150 -4.93 -7.50 9.95
N MET A 151 -4.44 -8.31 9.01
CA MET A 151 -5.02 -9.64 8.80
C MET A 151 -4.61 -10.54 9.95
N SER A 152 -5.61 -11.04 10.69
CA SER A 152 -5.38 -12.03 11.75
C SER A 152 -5.24 -13.44 11.16
N GLU A 153 -4.59 -14.33 11.90
CA GLU A 153 -4.44 -15.73 11.49
C GLU A 153 -5.80 -16.42 11.34
N GLY A 154 -6.73 -16.21 12.27
CA GLY A 154 -8.08 -16.78 12.18
C GLY A 154 -8.85 -16.28 10.94
N LEU A 155 -8.71 -15.00 10.59
CA LEU A 155 -9.31 -14.45 9.38
C LEU A 155 -8.66 -15.03 8.11
N ALA A 156 -7.33 -15.16 8.10
CA ALA A 156 -6.61 -15.76 6.98
C ALA A 156 -7.01 -17.22 6.74
N GLN A 157 -7.11 -18.03 7.80
CA GLN A 157 -7.54 -19.42 7.72
C GLN A 157 -8.98 -19.54 7.21
N ALA A 158 -9.91 -18.71 7.73
CA ALA A 158 -11.28 -18.68 7.24
C ALA A 158 -11.35 -18.34 5.74
N LEU A 159 -10.55 -17.36 5.28
CA LEU A 159 -10.44 -17.00 3.86
C LEU A 159 -9.86 -18.14 3.01
N MET A 160 -8.82 -18.84 3.50
CA MET A 160 -8.22 -19.97 2.80
C MET A 160 -9.21 -21.12 2.65
N ILE A 161 -9.93 -21.50 3.71
CA ILE A 161 -10.96 -22.54 3.64
C ILE A 161 -12.06 -22.12 2.67
N ALA A 162 -12.53 -20.88 2.75
CA ALA A 162 -13.58 -20.33 1.89
C ALA A 162 -13.21 -20.35 0.40
N ARG A 163 -11.95 -20.06 0.07
CA ARG A 163 -11.48 -19.89 -1.33
C ARG A 163 -10.86 -21.14 -1.92
N CYS A 164 -10.17 -21.93 -1.10
CA CYS A 164 -9.32 -23.03 -1.53
C CYS A 164 -9.79 -24.39 -0.98
N GLY A 165 -10.85 -24.42 -0.15
CA GLY A 165 -11.40 -25.64 0.44
C GLY A 165 -10.65 -26.15 1.67
N SER A 166 -9.37 -25.79 1.85
CA SER A 166 -8.59 -26.10 3.05
C SER A 166 -7.51 -25.06 3.33
N VAL A 167 -6.98 -25.08 4.57
CA VAL A 167 -5.87 -24.22 4.99
C VAL A 167 -4.57 -24.62 4.29
N GLU A 168 -4.35 -25.92 4.09
CA GLU A 168 -3.15 -26.46 3.47
C GLU A 168 -3.01 -26.02 2.01
N GLU A 169 -4.09 -26.15 1.23
CA GLU A 169 -4.10 -25.74 -0.17
C GLU A 169 -4.03 -24.21 -0.29
N GLY A 170 -4.77 -23.49 0.55
CA GLY A 170 -4.67 -22.03 0.60
C GLY A 170 -3.27 -21.54 0.95
N THR A 171 -2.61 -22.19 1.90
CA THR A 171 -1.21 -21.90 2.29
C THR A 171 -0.26 -22.13 1.12
N LYS A 172 -0.40 -23.24 0.40
CA LYS A 172 0.42 -23.54 -0.78
C LYS A 172 0.26 -22.45 -1.86
N GLN A 173 -0.97 -22.08 -2.19
CA GLN A 173 -1.26 -21.06 -3.20
C GLN A 173 -0.76 -19.67 -2.78
N LEU A 174 -0.98 -19.29 -1.51
CA LEU A 174 -0.52 -18.00 -1.01
C LEU A 174 1.01 -17.92 -0.92
N LYS A 175 1.71 -19.00 -0.56
CA LYS A 175 3.19 -19.02 -0.63
C LYS A 175 3.69 -18.78 -2.05
N GLU A 176 3.10 -19.43 -3.05
CA GLU A 176 3.46 -19.17 -4.45
C GLU A 176 3.17 -17.73 -4.85
N LEU A 177 1.99 -17.20 -4.50
CA LEU A 177 1.61 -15.83 -4.81
C LEU A 177 2.55 -14.80 -4.16
N TYR A 178 2.81 -14.93 -2.85
CA TYR A 178 3.64 -13.99 -2.10
C TYR A 178 5.12 -14.08 -2.49
N SER A 179 5.58 -15.22 -2.99
CA SER A 179 6.93 -15.33 -3.57
C SER A 179 7.13 -14.52 -4.86
N ARG A 180 6.03 -14.08 -5.50
CA ARG A 180 6.04 -13.32 -6.77
C ARG A 180 5.35 -11.96 -6.68
N ILE A 181 4.92 -11.54 -5.49
CA ILE A 181 4.12 -10.33 -5.35
C ILE A 181 4.99 -9.09 -5.54
N ASN A 182 4.49 -8.13 -6.33
CA ASN A 182 5.07 -6.79 -6.37
C ASN A 182 4.78 -6.10 -5.04
N VAL A 183 5.81 -5.85 -4.24
CA VAL A 183 5.71 -4.99 -3.06
C VAL A 183 5.69 -3.55 -3.52
N LEU A 184 4.52 -2.93 -3.49
CA LEU A 184 4.32 -1.55 -3.93
C LEU A 184 4.50 -0.57 -2.78
N GLY A 185 5.36 0.43 -2.98
CA GLY A 185 5.62 1.47 -1.99
C GLY A 185 6.24 0.96 -0.69
N GLY A 186 6.26 1.82 0.33
CA GLY A 186 6.69 1.47 1.67
C GLY A 186 8.21 1.58 1.86
N ILE A 187 8.78 0.63 2.60
CA ILE A 187 10.20 0.65 2.97
C ILE A 187 10.96 -0.09 1.87
N PRO A 188 11.85 0.58 1.10
CA PRO A 188 12.69 -0.10 0.13
C PRO A 188 13.57 -1.13 0.83
N ASP A 189 13.99 -2.17 0.11
CA ASP A 189 14.97 -3.11 0.62
C ASP A 189 16.25 -2.35 0.98
N PRO A 190 16.78 -2.46 2.21
CA PRO A 190 18.03 -1.79 2.59
C PRO A 190 19.23 -2.19 1.72
N GLN A 191 19.13 -3.32 1.01
CA GLN A 191 20.14 -3.80 0.07
C GLN A 191 19.82 -3.46 -1.40
N ASP A 192 18.74 -2.70 -1.66
CA ASP A 192 18.35 -2.30 -3.02
C ASP A 192 19.39 -1.34 -3.63
N THR A 193 20.12 -1.82 -4.63
CA THR A 193 21.13 -1.01 -5.34
C THR A 193 20.54 -0.01 -6.31
N THR A 194 19.23 -0.05 -6.56
CA THR A 194 18.52 0.86 -7.48
C THR A 194 18.02 2.12 -6.79
N LEU A 195 18.11 2.17 -5.46
CA LEU A 195 17.67 3.29 -4.65
C LEU A 195 18.44 4.55 -5.04
N GLN A 196 17.70 5.62 -5.31
CA GLN A 196 18.27 6.87 -5.76
C GLN A 196 17.54 8.07 -5.19
N LYS A 197 18.33 9.11 -4.99
CA LYS A 197 17.88 10.42 -4.53
C LYS A 197 17.75 11.36 -5.71
N VAL A 198 16.62 12.07 -5.79
CA VAL A 198 16.38 13.13 -6.76
C VAL A 198 16.05 14.40 -6.02
N GLU A 199 16.97 15.34 -6.10
CA GLU A 199 16.77 16.66 -5.53
C GLU A 199 15.61 17.37 -6.24
N LEU A 200 14.76 18.03 -5.45
CA LEU A 200 13.70 18.93 -5.91
C LEU A 200 14.01 20.33 -5.35
N PRO A 201 14.81 21.14 -6.08
CA PRO A 201 15.32 22.41 -5.56
C PRO A 201 14.21 23.35 -5.09
N GLY A 202 14.38 23.94 -3.91
CA GLY A 202 13.46 24.93 -3.36
C GLY A 202 12.17 24.37 -2.74
N VAL A 203 11.96 23.05 -2.78
CA VAL A 203 10.78 22.40 -2.19
C VAL A 203 11.00 22.06 -0.71
N GLY A 204 12.25 21.77 -0.30
CA GLY A 204 12.61 21.33 1.05
C GLY A 204 12.42 19.82 1.27
N CYS A 205 12.22 19.06 0.20
CA CYS A 205 12.21 17.60 0.19
C CYS A 205 12.84 17.09 -1.12
N HIS A 206 13.25 15.83 -1.11
CA HIS A 206 13.72 15.12 -2.29
C HIS A 206 12.81 13.93 -2.56
N MET A 207 12.84 13.45 -3.81
CA MET A 207 12.26 12.16 -4.14
C MET A 207 13.28 11.06 -3.87
N ARG A 208 12.84 10.01 -3.18
CA ARG A 208 13.59 8.75 -3.06
C ARG A 208 12.84 7.71 -3.86
N PHE A 209 13.40 7.26 -4.98
CA PHE A 209 12.79 6.23 -5.80
C PHE A 209 13.63 4.95 -5.79
N TRP A 210 12.98 3.83 -6.07
CA TRP A 210 13.63 2.54 -6.21
C TRP A 210 12.82 1.65 -7.14
N LEU A 211 13.53 0.78 -7.85
CA LEU A 211 12.94 -0.26 -8.67
C LEU A 211 12.45 -1.40 -7.76
N GLY A 212 13.28 -1.84 -6.81
CA GLY A 212 12.96 -2.92 -5.87
C GLY A 212 12.61 -4.25 -6.54
N HIS A 213 11.89 -5.07 -5.77
CA HIS A 213 11.38 -6.39 -6.18
C HIS A 213 10.16 -6.31 -7.10
N GLN A 214 9.95 -5.18 -7.76
CA GLN A 214 8.80 -4.94 -8.64
C GLN A 214 9.11 -5.43 -10.05
N THR A 215 8.09 -5.87 -10.79
CA THR A 215 8.29 -6.42 -12.13
C THR A 215 8.23 -5.38 -13.25
N ARG A 216 7.36 -4.36 -13.14
CA ARG A 216 7.13 -3.35 -14.20
C ARG A 216 6.80 -1.95 -13.67
N THR A 217 6.91 -1.78 -12.38
CA THR A 217 6.60 -0.53 -11.69
C THR A 217 7.83 -0.01 -10.97
N ILE A 218 7.75 1.26 -10.65
CA ILE A 218 8.71 2.01 -9.87
C ILE A 218 7.94 2.65 -8.73
N SER A 219 8.50 2.56 -7.53
CA SER A 219 7.98 3.28 -6.37
C SER A 219 8.88 4.45 -6.02
N PHE A 220 8.25 5.51 -5.52
CA PHE A 220 8.97 6.61 -4.92
C PHE A 220 8.19 7.25 -3.78
N ASP A 221 8.94 7.77 -2.83
CA ASP A 221 8.43 8.59 -1.74
C ASP A 221 9.02 10.00 -1.81
N LEU A 222 8.43 10.91 -1.02
CA LEU A 222 9.03 12.19 -0.70
C LEU A 222 9.65 12.13 0.70
N CYS A 223 10.89 12.58 0.79
CA CYS A 223 11.68 12.58 2.01
C CYS A 223 12.12 14.00 2.36
N ASP A 224 12.05 14.37 3.63
CA ASP A 224 12.59 15.64 4.12
C ASP A 224 14.12 15.70 3.90
N ASP A 225 14.62 16.83 3.38
CA ASP A 225 16.02 16.96 3.00
C ASP A 225 16.99 16.90 4.18
N ARG A 226 16.53 17.29 5.37
CA ARG A 226 17.39 17.40 6.56
C ARG A 226 17.40 16.11 7.36
N THR A 227 16.25 15.47 7.50
CA THR A 227 16.05 14.31 8.38
C THR A 227 16.03 12.99 7.61
N GLY A 228 15.84 13.02 6.29
CA GLY A 228 15.65 11.83 5.46
C GLY A 228 14.35 11.06 5.77
N GLN A 229 13.48 11.59 6.63
CA GLN A 229 12.21 10.96 6.99
C GLN A 229 11.17 11.17 5.90
N LEU A 230 10.25 10.21 5.77
CA LEU A 230 9.10 10.33 4.88
C LEU A 230 8.24 11.53 5.24
N VAL A 231 7.81 12.27 4.21
CA VAL A 231 6.93 13.44 4.36
C VAL A 231 5.73 13.37 3.43
N ALA A 232 4.68 14.08 3.80
CA ALA A 232 3.54 14.31 2.93
C ALA A 232 3.95 15.18 1.73
N LYS A 233 3.24 15.02 0.60
CA LYS A 233 3.43 15.90 -0.57
C LYS A 233 3.15 17.36 -0.19
N PRO A 234 4.11 18.29 -0.37
CA PRO A 234 3.87 19.70 -0.16
C PRO A 234 2.68 20.19 -1.00
N PRO A 235 1.76 21.03 -0.46
CA PRO A 235 0.55 21.42 -1.17
C PRO A 235 0.79 22.13 -2.51
N SER A 236 1.92 22.83 -2.63
CA SER A 236 2.32 23.55 -3.85
C SER A 236 3.17 22.72 -4.82
N LEU A 237 3.49 21.48 -4.45
CA LEU A 237 4.18 20.54 -5.34
C LEU A 237 3.14 19.73 -6.12
N GLU A 238 3.20 19.85 -7.43
CA GLU A 238 2.44 19.07 -8.39
C GLU A 238 3.39 18.12 -9.10
N ILE A 239 2.95 16.87 -9.28
CA ILE A 239 3.74 15.83 -9.94
C ILE A 239 2.85 15.30 -11.04
N PHE A 240 3.28 15.42 -12.29
CA PHE A 240 2.51 15.01 -13.45
C PHE A 240 3.16 13.79 -14.11
N HIS A 241 2.34 12.84 -14.51
CA HIS A 241 2.67 11.90 -15.56
C HIS A 241 2.49 12.60 -16.91
N VAL A 242 3.52 12.56 -17.75
CA VAL A 242 3.49 13.06 -19.11
C VAL A 242 3.13 11.92 -20.05
N ASN A 243 2.00 12.04 -20.76
CA ASN A 243 1.65 11.08 -21.80
C ASN A 243 2.67 11.18 -22.96
N ALA A 244 3.42 10.11 -23.21
CA ALA A 244 4.49 10.12 -24.22
C ALA A 244 4.00 10.36 -25.67
N ILE A 245 2.72 10.07 -25.97
CA ILE A 245 2.14 10.19 -27.31
C ILE A 245 1.50 11.57 -27.50
N THR A 246 0.68 12.00 -26.53
CA THR A 246 -0.08 13.25 -26.64
C THR A 246 0.64 14.45 -26.05
N GLY A 247 1.55 14.24 -25.10
CA GLY A 247 2.16 15.28 -24.29
C GLY A 247 1.27 15.76 -23.14
N ASP A 248 0.07 15.19 -22.97
CA ASP A 248 -0.87 15.61 -21.93
C ASP A 248 -0.33 15.33 -20.53
N LEU A 249 -0.61 16.25 -19.61
CA LEU A 249 -0.21 16.13 -18.21
C LEU A 249 -1.37 15.57 -17.38
N THR A 250 -1.11 14.47 -16.67
CA THR A 250 -2.05 13.90 -15.70
C THR A 250 -1.44 13.97 -14.31
N GLU A 251 -2.07 14.70 -13.39
CA GLU A 251 -1.54 14.83 -12.03
C GLU A 251 -1.55 13.47 -11.31
N LEU A 252 -0.39 13.05 -10.82
CA LEU A 252 -0.24 11.85 -10.03
C LEU A 252 -0.79 12.05 -8.62
N LYS A 253 -1.52 11.04 -8.16
CA LYS A 253 -2.00 10.94 -6.79
C LYS A 253 -1.23 9.85 -6.06
N SER A 254 -0.96 10.08 -4.77
CA SER A 254 -0.28 9.10 -3.93
C SER A 254 -1.15 7.85 -3.73
N LEU A 255 -0.54 6.72 -3.44
CA LEU A 255 -1.24 5.49 -3.05
C LEU A 255 -2.19 5.74 -1.90
N GLN A 256 -1.77 6.51 -0.90
CA GLN A 256 -2.62 6.84 0.25
C GLN A 256 -3.86 7.62 -0.19
N TRP A 257 -3.74 8.54 -1.17
CA TRP A 257 -4.89 9.25 -1.73
C TRP A 257 -5.83 8.29 -2.45
N CYS A 258 -5.29 7.43 -3.30
CA CYS A 258 -6.06 6.42 -4.04
C CYS A 258 -6.77 5.43 -3.10
N GLN A 259 -6.16 5.13 -1.95
CA GLN A 259 -6.74 4.32 -0.88
C GLN A 259 -7.79 5.07 -0.06
N GLY A 260 -8.10 6.34 -0.38
CA GLY A 260 -9.15 7.11 0.29
C GLY A 260 -8.77 7.63 1.68
N PHE A 261 -7.48 7.64 2.04
CA PHE A 261 -7.04 8.30 3.27
C PHE A 261 -7.22 9.82 3.15
N LYS A 262 -7.50 10.49 4.26
CA LYS A 262 -7.68 11.95 4.26
C LYS A 262 -6.31 12.66 4.22
N PRO A 263 -6.07 13.55 3.24
CA PRO A 263 -4.77 14.19 3.02
C PRO A 263 -4.29 15.06 4.16
N ARG A 264 -5.22 15.77 4.83
CA ARG A 264 -4.89 16.83 5.79
C ARG A 264 -4.82 16.39 7.25
N THR A 265 -5.30 15.19 7.58
CA THR A 265 -5.41 14.74 8.98
C THR A 265 -4.67 13.45 9.27
N THR A 266 -4.30 12.69 8.24
CA THR A 266 -3.78 11.32 8.41
C THR A 266 -2.57 10.95 7.56
N MET A 267 -2.26 11.74 6.51
CA MET A 267 -1.09 11.45 5.67
C MET A 267 0.14 12.15 6.23
N LYS A 268 1.05 11.36 6.80
CA LYS A 268 2.40 11.80 7.16
C LYS A 268 3.42 11.54 6.05
N GLU A 269 3.04 10.73 5.07
CA GLU A 269 3.89 10.23 4.01
C GLU A 269 3.10 10.20 2.70
N ALA A 270 3.79 10.39 1.58
CA ALA A 270 3.23 10.26 0.25
C ALA A 270 4.08 9.30 -0.58
N THR A 271 3.49 8.17 -0.93
CA THR A 271 4.09 7.14 -1.77
C THR A 271 3.41 7.10 -3.11
N PHE A 272 4.18 6.97 -4.17
CA PHE A 272 3.71 6.92 -5.54
C PHE A 272 4.21 5.66 -6.22
N VAL A 273 3.42 5.17 -7.17
CA VAL A 273 3.77 4.03 -8.01
C VAL A 273 3.42 4.36 -9.43
N VAL A 274 4.38 4.20 -10.32
CA VAL A 274 4.21 4.44 -11.76
C VAL A 274 4.87 3.32 -12.55
N ALA A 275 4.55 3.21 -13.84
CA ALA A 275 5.21 2.25 -14.72
C ALA A 275 6.68 2.64 -14.95
N GLU A 276 7.52 1.67 -15.29
CA GLU A 276 8.84 1.94 -15.85
C GLU A 276 8.76 2.78 -17.14
N GLY A 277 9.80 3.57 -17.42
CA GLY A 277 9.82 4.45 -18.60
C GLY A 277 8.81 5.61 -18.55
N THR A 278 8.14 5.82 -17.42
CA THR A 278 7.22 6.95 -17.24
C THR A 278 8.01 8.25 -17.20
N GLU A 279 7.58 9.27 -17.95
CA GLU A 279 8.08 10.63 -17.83
C GLU A 279 7.30 11.38 -16.75
N LEU A 280 8.02 11.94 -15.79
CA LEU A 280 7.49 12.72 -14.67
C LEU A 280 7.88 14.19 -14.80
N GLU A 281 6.92 15.08 -14.65
CA GLU A 281 7.15 16.53 -14.54
C GLU A 281 6.82 17.01 -13.13
N PHE A 282 7.77 17.70 -12.50
CA PHE A 282 7.65 18.27 -11.17
C PHE A 282 7.45 19.78 -11.28
N VAL A 283 6.31 20.28 -10.79
CA VAL A 283 5.96 21.70 -10.80
C VAL A 283 5.81 22.17 -9.37
N PHE A 284 6.47 23.27 -9.02
CA PHE A 284 6.36 23.88 -7.70
C PHE A 284 6.01 25.35 -7.80
N LYS A 285 4.91 25.74 -7.15
CA LYS A 285 4.36 27.11 -7.20
C LYS A 285 4.21 27.61 -8.65
N GLY A 286 3.71 26.74 -9.54
CA GLY A 286 3.50 27.05 -10.96
C GLY A 286 4.76 27.09 -11.83
N THR A 287 5.93 26.77 -11.28
CA THR A 287 7.19 26.71 -12.05
C THR A 287 7.64 25.26 -12.21
N THR A 288 7.89 24.83 -13.44
CA THR A 288 8.47 23.51 -13.71
C THR A 288 9.90 23.46 -13.16
N LEU A 289 10.12 22.59 -12.18
CA LEU A 289 11.42 22.39 -11.54
C LEU A 289 12.29 21.42 -12.32
N LYS A 290 11.69 20.30 -12.73
CA LYS A 290 12.41 19.16 -13.28
C LYS A 290 11.47 18.29 -14.08
N THR A 291 11.99 17.73 -15.17
CA THR A 291 11.36 16.63 -15.90
C THR A 291 12.31 15.45 -15.85
N THR A 292 11.79 14.26 -15.54
CA THR A 292 12.61 13.07 -15.35
C THR A 292 11.97 11.89 -16.04
N LEU A 293 12.77 11.18 -16.83
CA LEU A 293 12.37 9.89 -17.38
C LEU A 293 12.83 8.78 -16.44
N LEU A 294 11.87 7.99 -15.99
CA LEU A 294 12.17 6.87 -15.12
C LEU A 294 12.87 5.72 -15.87
N PRO A 295 13.77 4.99 -15.22
CA PRO A 295 14.48 3.87 -15.84
C PRO A 295 13.55 2.76 -16.31
N THR A 296 14.04 1.95 -17.26
CA THR A 296 13.40 0.73 -17.72
C THR A 296 14.38 -0.43 -17.58
N ARG A 297 13.98 -1.48 -16.85
CA ARG A 297 14.79 -2.68 -16.65
C ARG A 297 15.07 -3.35 -18.01
N GLY A 298 16.32 -3.78 -18.22
CA GLY A 298 16.71 -4.56 -19.40
C GLY A 298 16.86 -3.77 -20.70
N GLN A 299 16.72 -2.44 -20.68
CA GLN A 299 17.03 -1.59 -21.85
C GLN A 299 18.50 -1.14 -21.79
N PRO A 300 19.30 -1.34 -22.85
CA PRO A 300 20.66 -0.81 -22.91
C PRO A 300 20.61 0.71 -23.04
N VAL A 301 21.11 1.42 -22.04
CA VAL A 301 21.17 2.89 -22.07
C VAL A 301 22.20 3.34 -23.09
N ARG A 302 21.76 4.17 -24.04
CA ARG A 302 22.66 4.92 -24.94
C ARG A 302 22.47 6.42 -24.69
N PRO A 303 23.53 7.20 -24.39
CA PRO A 303 24.90 6.78 -24.06
C PRO A 303 25.04 6.36 -22.58
N ALA A 304 26.11 5.63 -22.28
CA ALA A 304 26.49 4.96 -21.02
C ALA A 304 26.14 5.66 -19.68
N VAL A 305 24.85 5.70 -19.35
CA VAL A 305 24.34 5.97 -18.01
C VAL A 305 23.79 4.64 -17.52
N ASP A 306 24.03 4.28 -16.27
CA ASP A 306 23.55 3.01 -15.71
C ASP A 306 22.02 2.87 -15.93
N PRO A 307 21.49 1.72 -16.42
CA PRO A 307 20.05 1.50 -16.66
C PRO A 307 19.18 1.60 -15.41
N THR A 308 19.79 1.65 -14.23
CA THR A 308 19.09 1.93 -12.99
C THR A 308 18.92 3.44 -12.76
N VAL A 309 19.72 4.29 -13.40
CA VAL A 309 19.82 5.73 -13.11
C VAL A 309 18.80 6.56 -13.88
N LEU A 310 18.22 7.56 -13.19
CA LEU A 310 17.28 8.49 -13.80
C LEU A 310 17.92 9.36 -14.85
N GLN A 311 17.15 9.60 -15.91
CA GLN A 311 17.53 10.57 -16.93
C GLN A 311 16.78 11.88 -16.69
N GLU A 312 17.53 12.92 -16.30
CA GLU A 312 17.01 14.29 -16.26
C GLU A 312 16.80 14.80 -17.70
N LEU A 313 15.59 15.29 -17.98
CA LEU A 313 15.23 15.84 -19.27
C LEU A 313 15.30 17.37 -19.24
N PRO A 314 15.67 18.04 -20.35
CA PRO A 314 15.54 19.48 -20.45
C PRO A 314 14.11 19.92 -20.17
N VAL A 315 13.92 21.01 -19.43
CA VAL A 315 12.59 21.54 -19.02
C VAL A 315 11.70 21.99 -20.21
N ARG A 316 12.17 21.83 -21.46
CA ARG A 316 11.47 22.19 -22.70
C ARG A 316 11.66 21.16 -23.80
N VAL A 317 11.49 19.87 -23.51
CA VAL A 317 11.43 18.87 -24.60
C VAL A 317 10.13 19.09 -25.37
N THR A 318 10.19 19.29 -26.69
CA THR A 318 8.98 19.40 -27.52
C THR A 318 8.27 18.04 -27.59
N ARG A 319 6.98 18.00 -27.94
CA ARG A 319 6.22 16.74 -28.06
C ARG A 319 6.90 15.73 -29.00
N GLU A 320 7.49 16.22 -30.09
CA GLU A 320 8.18 15.40 -31.10
C GLU A 320 9.47 14.79 -30.55
N GLU A 321 10.25 15.57 -29.81
CA GLU A 321 11.46 15.09 -29.12
C GLU A 321 11.12 14.07 -28.01
N ARG A 322 9.99 14.25 -27.31
CA ARG A 322 9.50 13.28 -26.30
C ARG A 322 9.13 11.96 -26.95
N HIS A 323 8.35 12.00 -28.03
CA HIS A 323 7.91 10.80 -28.75
C HIS A 323 9.09 10.03 -29.36
N ALA A 324 10.07 10.73 -29.96
CA ALA A 324 11.25 10.11 -30.54
C ALA A 324 12.13 9.40 -29.49
N ARG A 325 12.27 9.97 -28.28
CA ARG A 325 13.02 9.35 -27.18
C ARG A 325 12.33 8.12 -26.61
N MET A 326 11.01 8.17 -26.46
CA MET A 326 10.22 7.01 -26.00
C MET A 326 10.40 5.82 -26.97
N LEU A 327 10.27 6.07 -28.28
CA LEU A 327 10.50 5.03 -29.29
C LEU A 327 11.93 4.46 -29.25
N ALA A 328 12.93 5.30 -28.99
CA ALA A 328 14.31 4.83 -28.84
C ALA A 328 14.50 3.92 -27.61
N LEU A 329 13.79 4.20 -26.51
CA LEU A 329 13.89 3.47 -25.24
C LEU A 329 12.97 2.25 -25.14
N THR A 330 11.96 2.11 -25.99
CA THR A 330 11.14 0.89 -26.05
C THR A 330 11.60 -0.08 -27.14
N GLY A 331 12.73 0.20 -27.80
CA GLY A 331 13.21 -0.57 -28.94
C GLY A 331 12.23 -0.53 -30.12
N GLY A 332 11.55 0.61 -30.32
CA GLY A 332 10.58 0.82 -31.39
C GLY A 332 9.24 0.10 -31.20
N ARG A 333 8.97 -0.49 -30.03
CA ARG A 333 7.65 -1.04 -29.72
C ARG A 333 6.73 0.07 -29.24
N ALA A 334 5.82 0.51 -30.11
CA ALA A 334 4.66 1.28 -29.70
C ALA A 334 3.70 0.36 -28.91
N PHE A 335 3.14 0.88 -27.82
CA PHE A 335 2.11 0.21 -27.03
C PHE A 335 0.72 0.37 -27.66
#